data_AF-A0A3B9JZU8-F1
#
_entry.id   AF-A0A3B9JZU8-F1
#
_cell.length_a   1.000
_cell.length_b   1.000
_cell.length_c   1.000
_cell.angle_alpha   90.00
_cell.angle_beta   90.00
_cell.angle_gamma   90.00
#
_symmetry.space_group_name_H-M   'P 1'
#
loop_
_entity.id
_entity.type
_entity.pdbx_description
1 polymer ?
#
loop_
_entity_poly.entity_id
_entity_poly.type
_entity_poly.pdbx_seq_one_letter_code
_entity_poly.pdbx_strand_id
1 'polypeptide(L)'
;SVATAYFTRMSHHAASNDMAKFKIDMTTGLKVIALVSMISTAMLIVLSYPIARVFAGEYPATAALGNVVAAFMIGLVPFSFVYMMQRAFFALEDTKTPFFFTSIQIAIHITGSLILGATMDKQWLVVSIALLTAFSVSIQGIIAYLALKSRIGGLEGFGVGRSLITFFLAMIPSAIVGVLVLNWLGGIGEGSYPVDRVVTALASGFAVGFAMLFTYLGLLWLFKVPELREVSKQLTIRFGRNSK
;
A
#
# COMPACT_ATOMS: atom_id res chain seq x y z
N SER A 1 6.84 14.99 4.00
CA SER A 1 6.22 13.64 3.91
C SER A 1 5.91 13.17 5.31
N VAL A 2 4.76 12.50 5.54
CA VAL A 2 4.35 11.98 6.86
C VAL A 2 5.44 11.09 7.46
N ALA A 3 6.07 10.27 6.62
CA ALA A 3 7.20 9.42 7.00
C ALA A 3 8.41 10.19 7.55
N THR A 4 8.69 11.39 7.05
CA THR A 4 9.82 12.20 7.53
C THR A 4 9.56 12.74 8.93
N ALA A 5 8.32 13.17 9.23
CA ALA A 5 7.96 13.67 10.56
C ALA A 5 8.04 12.57 11.63
N TYR A 6 7.56 11.36 11.31
CA TYR A 6 7.71 10.20 12.20
C TYR A 6 9.18 9.78 12.34
N PHE A 7 9.96 9.82 11.25
CA PHE A 7 11.39 9.51 11.31
C PHE A 7 12.15 10.44 12.28
N THR A 8 11.95 11.76 12.19
CA THR A 8 12.63 12.71 13.08
C THR A 8 12.29 12.48 14.55
N ARG A 9 11.01 12.21 14.86
CA ARG A 9 10.58 11.91 16.24
C ARG A 9 11.16 10.59 16.75
N MET A 10 11.16 9.55 15.92
CA MET A 10 11.79 8.27 16.23
C MET A 10 13.29 8.43 16.51
N SER A 11 14.03 9.20 15.70
CA SER A 11 15.46 9.46 15.92
C SER A 11 15.72 10.20 17.23
N HIS A 12 14.89 11.19 17.59
CA HIS A 12 15.04 11.89 18.87
C HIS A 12 14.80 10.96 20.07
N HIS A 13 13.77 10.10 19.99
CA HIS A 13 13.47 9.13 21.06
C HIS A 13 14.52 8.00 21.15
N ALA A 14 15.09 7.58 20.01
CA ALA A 14 16.21 6.65 19.98
C ALA A 14 17.46 7.26 20.62
N ALA A 15 17.80 8.52 20.30
CA ALA A 15 18.92 9.23 20.90
C ALA A 15 18.76 9.44 22.42
N SER A 16 17.52 9.65 22.90
CA SER A 16 17.21 9.76 24.33
C SER A 16 17.02 8.40 25.03
N ASN A 17 17.27 7.27 24.34
CA ASN A 17 17.06 5.90 24.83
C ASN A 17 15.63 5.61 25.37
N ASP A 18 14.62 6.36 24.88
CA ASP A 18 13.23 6.20 25.29
C ASP A 18 12.50 5.26 24.31
N MET A 19 12.71 3.97 24.50
CA MET A 19 12.20 2.93 23.61
C MET A 19 10.66 2.81 23.66
N ALA A 20 10.03 3.24 24.76
CA ALA A 20 8.58 3.25 24.87
C ALA A 20 7.97 4.27 23.88
N LYS A 21 8.46 5.50 23.88
CA LYS A 21 8.01 6.53 22.93
C LYS A 21 8.39 6.20 21.48
N PHE A 22 9.56 5.62 21.27
CA PHE A 22 9.96 5.11 19.95
C PHE A 22 8.94 4.13 19.38
N LYS A 23 8.52 3.12 20.16
CA LYS A 23 7.52 2.14 19.73
C LYS A 23 6.15 2.79 19.44
N ILE A 24 5.73 3.76 20.24
CA ILE A 24 4.48 4.51 20.00
C ILE A 24 4.55 5.21 18.63
N ASP A 25 5.63 5.94 18.35
CA ASP A 25 5.75 6.70 17.11
C ASP A 25 5.87 5.80 15.89
N MET A 26 6.65 4.72 16.01
CA MET A 26 6.78 3.73 14.95
C MET A 26 5.45 3.05 14.65
N THR A 27 4.73 2.60 15.68
CA THR A 27 3.45 1.90 15.48
C THR A 27 2.37 2.86 14.99
N THR A 28 2.34 4.10 15.46
CA THR A 28 1.42 5.14 14.94
C THR A 28 1.71 5.43 13.47
N GLY A 29 2.98 5.65 13.11
CA GLY A 29 3.40 5.85 11.74
C GLY A 29 3.04 4.65 10.85
N LEU A 30 3.28 3.42 11.34
CA LEU A 30 2.95 2.19 10.62
C LEU A 30 1.44 2.12 10.34
N LYS A 31 0.60 2.39 11.33
CA LYS A 31 -0.85 2.32 11.15
C LYS A 31 -1.38 3.40 10.21
N VAL A 32 -0.84 4.62 10.27
CA VAL A 32 -1.22 5.70 9.34
C VAL A 32 -0.86 5.31 7.90
N ILE A 33 0.35 4.81 7.67
CA ILE A 33 0.74 4.36 6.33
C ILE A 33 -0.13 3.17 5.91
N ALA A 34 -0.32 2.17 6.77
CA ALA A 34 -1.15 1.01 6.47
C ALA A 34 -2.61 1.39 6.13
N LEU A 35 -3.20 2.35 6.85
CA LEU A 35 -4.54 2.87 6.57
C LEU A 35 -4.66 3.39 5.15
N VAL A 36 -3.67 4.19 4.71
CA VAL A 36 -3.64 4.79 3.36
C VAL A 36 -3.31 3.74 2.30
N SER A 37 -2.36 2.85 2.57
CA SER A 37 -1.95 1.82 1.63
C SER A 37 -3.05 0.79 1.39
N MET A 38 -3.82 0.42 2.42
CA MET A 38 -4.90 -0.56 2.29
C MET A 38 -6.01 -0.07 1.34
N ILE A 39 -6.47 1.17 1.51
CA ILE A 39 -7.47 1.75 0.59
C ILE A 39 -6.88 1.99 -0.81
N SER A 40 -5.62 2.42 -0.90
CA SER A 40 -4.94 2.62 -2.18
C SER A 40 -4.81 1.29 -2.94
N THR A 41 -4.47 0.19 -2.26
CA THR A 41 -4.44 -1.16 -2.84
C THR A 41 -5.81 -1.51 -3.44
N ALA A 42 -6.89 -1.39 -2.66
CA ALA A 42 -8.22 -1.72 -3.15
C ALA A 42 -8.63 -0.85 -4.34
N MET A 43 -8.45 0.48 -4.25
CA MET A 43 -8.81 1.41 -5.32
C MET A 43 -8.03 1.10 -6.60
N LEU A 44 -6.71 0.90 -6.51
CA LEU A 44 -5.87 0.67 -7.67
C LEU A 44 -6.07 -0.72 -8.29
N ILE A 45 -6.46 -1.72 -7.50
CA ILE A 45 -6.89 -3.03 -8.05
C ILE A 45 -8.19 -2.88 -8.83
N VAL A 46 -9.22 -2.26 -8.23
CA VAL A 46 -10.54 -2.10 -8.86
C VAL A 46 -10.46 -1.19 -10.10
N LEU A 47 -9.65 -0.13 -10.03
CA LEU A 47 -9.46 0.84 -11.11
C LEU A 47 -8.31 0.49 -12.06
N SER A 48 -7.72 -0.69 -11.96
CA SER A 48 -6.54 -1.07 -12.74
C SER A 48 -6.75 -0.93 -14.25
N TYR A 49 -7.90 -1.36 -14.77
CA TYR A 49 -8.26 -1.29 -16.19
C TYR A 49 -8.55 0.15 -16.67
N PRO A 50 -9.40 0.95 -15.98
CA PRO A 50 -9.55 2.37 -16.30
C PRO A 50 -8.24 3.15 -16.27
N ILE A 51 -7.37 2.90 -15.28
CA ILE A 51 -6.06 3.56 -15.20
C ILE A 51 -5.19 3.14 -16.38
N ALA A 52 -5.12 1.83 -16.67
CA ALA A 52 -4.38 1.33 -17.81
C ALA A 52 -4.85 1.94 -19.13
N ARG A 53 -6.15 2.21 -19.28
CA ARG A 53 -6.74 2.82 -20.49
C ARG A 53 -6.24 4.23 -20.76
N VAL A 54 -5.90 4.98 -19.72
CA VAL A 54 -5.33 6.33 -19.87
C VAL A 54 -3.95 6.27 -20.54
N PHE A 55 -3.21 5.19 -20.32
CA PHE A 55 -1.85 4.99 -20.86
C PHE A 55 -1.81 4.12 -22.12
N ALA A 56 -2.81 3.25 -22.33
CA ALA A 56 -2.86 2.30 -23.43
C ALA A 56 -4.02 2.58 -24.40
N GLY A 57 -3.69 2.77 -25.67
CA GLY A 57 -4.63 3.14 -26.74
C GLY A 57 -5.49 2.00 -27.29
N GLU A 58 -5.09 0.74 -27.11
CA GLU A 58 -5.85 -0.44 -27.57
C GLU A 58 -6.30 -1.30 -26.37
N TYR A 59 -7.43 -2.00 -26.50
CA TYR A 59 -7.98 -2.82 -25.42
C TYR A 59 -7.07 -3.99 -25.00
N PRO A 60 -6.43 -4.75 -25.92
CA PRO A 60 -5.49 -5.81 -25.52
C PRO A 60 -4.32 -5.29 -24.68
N ALA A 61 -3.74 -4.14 -25.06
CA ALA A 61 -2.68 -3.49 -24.29
C ALA A 61 -3.18 -2.96 -22.93
N THR A 62 -4.40 -2.42 -22.89
CA THR A 62 -5.06 -1.97 -21.67
C THR A 62 -5.27 -3.13 -20.69
N ALA A 63 -5.76 -4.27 -21.18
CA ALA A 63 -6.00 -5.46 -20.36
C ALA A 63 -4.69 -6.04 -19.82
N ALA A 64 -3.64 -6.10 -20.65
CA ALA A 64 -2.31 -6.55 -20.21
C ALA A 64 -1.75 -5.64 -19.12
N LEU A 65 -1.79 -4.31 -19.32
CA LEU A 65 -1.30 -3.35 -18.34
C LEU A 65 -2.16 -3.36 -17.06
N GLY A 66 -3.48 -3.46 -17.16
CA GLY A 66 -4.40 -3.56 -16.03
C GLY A 66 -4.08 -4.77 -15.14
N ASN A 67 -3.84 -5.94 -15.74
CA ASN A 67 -3.43 -7.13 -15.01
C ASN A 67 -2.10 -6.95 -14.26
N VAL A 68 -1.12 -6.29 -14.89
CA VAL A 68 0.17 -6.00 -14.27
C VAL A 68 0.01 -5.03 -13.10
N VAL A 69 -0.79 -3.97 -13.25
CA VAL A 69 -1.08 -3.02 -12.18
C VAL A 69 -1.76 -3.74 -11.02
N ALA A 70 -2.81 -4.53 -11.28
CA ALA A 70 -3.50 -5.29 -10.24
C ALA A 70 -2.54 -6.22 -9.48
N ALA A 71 -1.66 -6.93 -10.19
CA ALA A 71 -0.65 -7.80 -9.59
C ALA A 71 0.34 -7.04 -8.68
N PHE A 72 0.84 -5.87 -9.12
CA PHE A 72 1.74 -5.05 -8.29
C PHE A 72 1.06 -4.52 -7.02
N MET A 73 -0.22 -4.18 -7.10
CA MET A 73 -0.94 -3.57 -5.97
C MET A 73 -1.11 -4.51 -4.78
N ILE A 74 -1.04 -5.83 -5.01
CA ILE A 74 -0.98 -6.84 -3.93
C ILE A 74 0.27 -6.61 -3.05
N GLY A 75 1.38 -6.16 -3.64
CA GLY A 75 2.64 -5.88 -2.94
C GLY A 75 2.68 -4.55 -2.19
N LEU A 76 1.70 -3.66 -2.38
CA LEU A 76 1.74 -2.29 -1.84
C LEU A 76 1.69 -2.27 -0.29
N VAL A 77 0.90 -3.14 0.32
CA VAL A 77 0.80 -3.25 1.79
C VAL A 77 2.11 -3.79 2.40
N PRO A 78 2.66 -4.92 1.94
CA PRO A 78 4.00 -5.37 2.34
C PRO A 78 5.09 -4.31 2.14
N PHE A 79 5.07 -3.62 1.00
CA PHE A 79 6.04 -2.56 0.70
C PHE A 79 5.97 -1.42 1.74
N SER A 80 4.75 -1.01 2.09
CA SER A 80 4.51 0.03 3.09
C SER A 80 5.03 -0.37 4.48
N PHE A 81 4.90 -1.65 4.82
CA PHE A 81 5.45 -2.22 6.04
C PHE A 81 6.98 -2.17 6.04
N VAL A 82 7.62 -2.71 5.00
CA VAL A 82 9.09 -2.70 4.83
C VAL A 82 9.63 -1.27 4.91
N TYR A 83 8.97 -0.32 4.24
CA TYR A 83 9.36 1.08 4.25
C TYR A 83 9.39 1.69 5.66
N MET A 84 8.40 1.38 6.51
CA MET A 84 8.40 1.81 7.90
C MET A 84 9.48 1.11 8.72
N MET A 85 9.70 -0.20 8.52
CA MET A 85 10.77 -0.94 9.21
C MET A 85 12.15 -0.36 8.89
N GLN A 86 12.43 -0.04 7.62
CA GLN A 86 13.68 0.62 7.22
C GLN A 86 13.86 1.95 7.95
N ARG A 87 12.80 2.77 8.05
CA ARG A 87 12.84 4.05 8.79
C ARG A 87 13.11 3.85 10.27
N ALA A 88 12.56 2.80 10.89
CA ALA A 88 12.83 2.46 12.28
C ALA A 88 14.30 2.06 12.47
N PHE A 89 14.85 1.20 11.61
CA PHE A 89 16.27 0.81 11.68
C PHE A 89 17.22 1.98 11.45
N PHE A 90 16.93 2.86 10.49
CA PHE A 90 17.72 4.08 10.27
C PHE A 90 17.65 5.04 11.46
N ALA A 91 16.51 5.12 12.15
CA ALA A 91 16.39 5.91 13.36
C ALA A 91 17.19 5.33 14.55
N LEU A 92 17.46 4.02 14.52
CA LEU A 92 18.33 3.31 15.47
C LEU A 92 19.80 3.26 15.03
N GLU A 93 20.18 4.02 14.00
CA GLU A 93 21.52 4.04 13.39
C GLU A 93 21.99 2.66 12.89
N ASP A 94 21.05 1.75 12.62
CA ASP A 94 21.33 0.43 12.05
C ASP A 94 21.03 0.42 10.55
N THR A 95 22.09 0.53 9.74
CA THR A 95 22.01 0.40 8.28
C THR A 95 22.31 -1.01 7.79
N LYS A 96 22.93 -1.85 8.64
CA LYS A 96 23.36 -3.20 8.28
C LYS A 96 22.16 -4.13 8.13
N THR A 97 21.22 -4.09 9.07
CA THR A 97 20.03 -4.94 9.01
C THR A 97 19.18 -4.66 7.76
N PRO A 98 18.86 -3.39 7.40
CA PRO A 98 18.24 -3.05 6.13
C PRO A 98 18.96 -3.56 4.89
N PHE A 99 20.29 -3.51 4.88
CA PHE A 99 21.09 -4.03 3.78
C PHE A 99 20.88 -5.55 3.60
N PHE A 100 20.91 -6.33 4.68
CA PHE A 100 20.76 -7.79 4.60
C PHE A 100 19.38 -8.22 4.10
N PHE A 101 18.29 -7.74 4.70
CA PHE A 101 16.96 -8.17 4.26
C PHE A 101 16.62 -7.67 2.85
N THR A 102 17.16 -6.53 2.43
CA THR A 102 17.00 -6.02 1.06
C THR A 102 17.81 -6.86 0.08
N SER A 103 19.03 -7.26 0.44
CA SER A 103 19.85 -8.15 -0.39
C SER A 103 19.19 -9.52 -0.59
N ILE A 104 18.60 -10.10 0.47
CA ILE A 104 17.83 -11.35 0.37
C ILE A 104 16.63 -11.18 -0.58
N GLN A 105 15.88 -10.08 -0.44
CA GLN A 105 14.74 -9.79 -1.31
C GLN A 105 15.16 -9.67 -2.78
N ILE A 106 16.26 -8.96 -3.06
CA ILE A 106 16.80 -8.80 -4.41
C ILE A 106 17.25 -10.15 -4.95
N ALA A 107 17.94 -10.98 -4.16
CA ALA A 107 18.38 -12.31 -4.58
C ALA A 107 17.19 -13.22 -4.95
N ILE A 108 16.12 -13.22 -4.13
CA ILE A 108 14.87 -13.95 -4.43
C ILE A 108 14.25 -13.41 -5.72
N HIS A 109 14.19 -12.09 -5.87
CA HIS A 109 13.58 -11.46 -7.04
C HIS A 109 14.35 -11.74 -8.33
N ILE A 110 15.69 -11.65 -8.32
CA ILE A 110 16.54 -11.97 -9.48
C ILE A 110 16.39 -13.44 -9.84
N THR A 111 16.52 -14.34 -8.86
CA THR A 111 16.43 -15.79 -9.09
C THR A 111 15.06 -16.17 -9.64
N GLY A 112 13.98 -15.67 -9.02
CA GLY A 112 12.62 -15.89 -9.51
C GLY A 112 12.39 -15.29 -10.89
N SER A 113 12.94 -14.11 -11.20
CA SER A 113 12.79 -13.47 -12.51
C SER A 113 13.48 -14.26 -13.61
N LEU A 114 14.66 -14.83 -13.33
CA LEU A 114 15.37 -15.72 -14.27
C LEU A 114 14.58 -17.01 -14.51
N ILE A 115 14.03 -17.62 -13.45
CA ILE A 115 13.20 -18.84 -13.57
C ILE A 115 11.94 -18.56 -14.37
N LEU A 116 11.23 -17.47 -14.07
CA LEU A 116 10.03 -17.07 -14.81
C LEU A 116 10.36 -16.72 -16.26
N GLY A 117 11.49 -16.06 -16.51
CA GLY A 117 11.95 -15.76 -17.86
C GLY A 117 12.26 -17.00 -18.70
N ALA A 118 12.64 -18.12 -18.06
CA ALA A 118 12.92 -19.38 -18.74
C ALA A 118 11.70 -20.30 -18.88
N THR A 119 10.74 -20.23 -17.96
CA THR A 119 9.63 -21.20 -17.86
C THR A 119 8.26 -20.64 -18.25
N MET A 120 8.05 -19.33 -18.17
CA MET A 120 6.74 -18.71 -18.36
C MET A 120 6.53 -18.21 -19.78
N ASP A 121 5.31 -18.38 -20.30
CA ASP A 121 4.92 -17.80 -21.58
C ASP A 121 5.03 -16.27 -21.58
N LYS A 122 5.47 -15.69 -22.71
CA LYS A 122 5.69 -14.24 -22.85
C LYS A 122 4.46 -13.39 -22.50
N GLN A 123 3.26 -13.93 -22.69
CA GLN A 123 2.01 -13.25 -22.36
C GLN A 123 1.81 -13.05 -20.85
N TRP A 124 2.27 -14.00 -20.02
CA TRP A 124 2.08 -13.97 -18.57
C TRP A 124 3.32 -13.48 -17.81
N LEU A 125 4.48 -13.48 -18.46
CA LEU A 125 5.77 -13.16 -17.86
C LEU A 125 5.74 -11.86 -17.03
N VAL A 126 5.19 -10.77 -17.56
CA VAL A 126 5.18 -9.47 -16.86
C VAL A 126 4.28 -9.50 -15.62
N VAL A 127 3.11 -10.14 -15.70
CA VAL A 127 2.20 -10.31 -14.56
C VAL A 127 2.83 -11.20 -13.50
N SER A 128 3.50 -12.30 -13.90
CA SER A 128 4.21 -13.19 -12.99
C SER A 128 5.38 -12.48 -12.29
N ILE A 129 6.13 -11.62 -12.99
CA ILE A 129 7.19 -10.81 -12.37
C ILE A 129 6.59 -9.81 -11.36
N ALA A 130 5.45 -9.19 -11.67
CA ALA A 130 4.77 -8.29 -10.72
C ALA A 130 4.33 -9.02 -9.44
N LEU A 131 3.76 -10.22 -9.58
CA LEU A 131 3.43 -11.09 -8.45
C LEU A 131 4.68 -11.53 -7.68
N LEU A 132 5.77 -11.84 -8.38
CA LEU A 132 7.06 -12.16 -7.76
C LEU A 132 7.58 -10.97 -6.96
N THR A 133 7.47 -9.73 -7.45
CA THR A 133 7.85 -8.54 -6.68
C THR A 133 7.04 -8.47 -5.38
N ALA A 134 5.72 -8.62 -5.46
CA ALA A 134 4.85 -8.61 -4.27
C ALA A 134 5.24 -9.72 -3.27
N PHE A 135 5.55 -10.91 -3.77
CA PHE A 135 6.00 -12.04 -2.97
C PHE A 135 7.35 -11.78 -2.30
N SER A 136 8.36 -11.34 -3.06
CA SER A 136 9.71 -11.06 -2.54
C SER A 136 9.67 -9.95 -1.48
N VAL A 137 8.87 -8.90 -1.69
CA VAL A 137 8.69 -7.82 -0.71
C VAL A 137 7.93 -8.31 0.54
N SER A 138 7.01 -9.26 0.39
CA SER A 138 6.33 -9.89 1.55
C SER A 138 7.32 -10.66 2.42
N ILE A 139 8.21 -11.45 1.80
CA ILE A 139 9.31 -12.13 2.51
C ILE A 139 10.22 -11.11 3.20
N GLN A 140 10.59 -10.02 2.50
CA GLN A 140 11.38 -8.94 3.08
C GLN A 140 10.71 -8.35 4.33
N GLY A 141 9.39 -8.14 4.30
CA GLY A 141 8.62 -7.64 5.42
C GLY A 141 8.65 -8.57 6.63
N ILE A 142 8.53 -9.88 6.40
CA ILE A 142 8.63 -10.89 7.46
C ILE A 142 10.02 -10.86 8.11
N ILE A 143 11.08 -10.90 7.30
CA ILE A 143 12.47 -10.87 7.79
C ILE A 143 12.72 -9.56 8.57
N ALA A 144 12.29 -8.42 8.03
CA ALA A 144 12.44 -7.12 8.65
C ALA A 144 11.70 -7.04 10.00
N TYR A 145 10.48 -7.59 10.09
CA TYR A 145 9.73 -7.66 11.35
C TYR A 145 10.43 -8.51 12.39
N LEU A 146 10.91 -9.71 12.01
CA LEU A 146 11.60 -10.62 12.92
C LEU A 146 12.90 -10.01 13.44
N ALA A 147 13.68 -9.37 12.55
CA ALA A 147 14.91 -8.67 12.91
C ALA A 147 14.65 -7.44 13.79
N LEU A 148 13.52 -6.76 13.60
CA LEU A 148 13.16 -5.64 14.46
C LEU A 148 12.68 -6.13 15.83
N LYS A 149 11.88 -7.20 15.87
CA LYS A 149 11.40 -7.82 17.11
C LYS A 149 12.56 -8.27 18.00
N SER A 150 13.65 -8.79 17.43
CA SER A 150 14.83 -9.15 18.22
C SER A 150 15.58 -7.94 18.79
N ARG A 151 15.50 -6.76 18.14
CA ARG A 151 16.25 -5.56 18.53
C ARG A 151 15.52 -4.65 19.52
N ILE A 152 14.22 -4.41 19.32
CA ILE A 152 13.43 -3.54 20.20
C ILE A 152 12.44 -4.32 21.08
N GLY A 153 12.37 -5.64 20.95
CA GLY A 153 11.35 -6.48 21.59
C GLY A 153 10.01 -6.46 20.85
N GLY A 154 9.02 -7.16 21.41
CA GLY A 154 7.67 -7.27 20.82
C GLY A 154 6.94 -5.92 20.69
N LEU A 155 6.01 -5.88 19.72
CA LEU A 155 5.00 -4.82 19.54
C LEU A 155 3.63 -5.21 20.13
N GLU A 156 3.60 -6.29 20.89
CA GLU A 156 2.43 -6.75 21.62
C GLU A 156 2.01 -5.64 22.61
N GLY A 157 0.75 -5.21 22.52
CA GLY A 157 0.21 -4.09 23.31
C GLY A 157 -0.04 -2.78 22.54
N PHE A 158 0.59 -2.56 21.37
CA PHE A 158 0.39 -1.33 20.59
C PHE A 158 -0.81 -1.40 19.61
N GLY A 159 -1.56 -2.50 19.63
CA GLY A 159 -2.79 -2.67 18.85
C GLY A 159 -2.61 -2.68 17.33
N VAL A 160 -1.39 -2.93 16.84
CA VAL A 160 -1.08 -2.95 15.39
C VAL A 160 -1.92 -4.01 14.67
N GLY A 161 -1.95 -5.25 15.17
CA GLY A 161 -2.74 -6.33 14.57
C GLY A 161 -4.23 -6.00 14.49
N ARG A 162 -4.83 -5.48 15.57
CA ARG A 162 -6.23 -5.04 15.58
C ARG A 162 -6.51 -3.95 14.56
N SER A 163 -5.60 -2.98 14.42
CA SER A 163 -5.75 -1.87 13.47
C SER A 163 -5.66 -2.38 12.03
N LEU A 164 -4.67 -3.24 11.73
CA LEU A 164 -4.52 -3.86 10.42
C LEU A 164 -5.74 -4.70 10.02
N ILE A 165 -6.27 -5.51 10.95
CA ILE A 165 -7.50 -6.28 10.73
C ILE A 165 -8.68 -5.34 10.47
N THR A 166 -8.81 -4.25 11.23
CA THR A 166 -9.89 -3.27 11.02
C THR A 166 -9.79 -2.60 9.66
N PHE A 167 -8.58 -2.20 9.22
CA PHE A 167 -8.36 -1.64 7.88
C PHE A 167 -8.69 -2.65 6.79
N PHE A 168 -8.28 -3.90 6.96
CA PHE A 168 -8.58 -4.97 6.03
C PHE A 168 -10.09 -5.24 5.93
N LEU A 169 -10.79 -5.29 7.08
CA LEU A 169 -12.24 -5.45 7.13
C LEU A 169 -12.99 -4.25 6.54
N ALA A 170 -12.47 -3.03 6.65
CA ALA A 170 -13.06 -1.85 6.01
C ALA A 170 -12.75 -1.78 4.49
N MET A 171 -11.59 -2.30 4.08
CA MET A 171 -11.17 -2.37 2.69
C MET A 171 -12.09 -3.27 1.84
N ILE A 172 -12.52 -4.42 2.38
CA ILE A 172 -13.32 -5.40 1.63
C ILE A 172 -14.66 -4.81 1.16
N PRO A 173 -15.53 -4.24 2.02
CA PRO A 173 -16.78 -3.63 1.57
C PRO A 173 -16.55 -2.45 0.62
N SER A 174 -15.49 -1.66 0.87
CA SER A 174 -15.11 -0.58 -0.04
C SER A 174 -14.77 -1.10 -1.44
N ALA A 175 -14.03 -2.22 -1.53
CA ALA A 175 -13.72 -2.86 -2.80
C ALA A 175 -14.99 -3.39 -3.49
N ILE A 176 -15.88 -4.03 -2.73
CA ILE A 176 -17.17 -4.52 -3.25
C ILE A 176 -18.00 -3.38 -3.83
N VAL A 177 -18.15 -2.26 -3.12
CA VAL A 177 -18.85 -1.08 -3.63
C VAL A 177 -18.18 -0.55 -4.90
N GLY A 178 -16.84 -0.49 -4.93
CA GLY A 178 -16.11 -0.08 -6.12
C GLY A 178 -16.40 -0.96 -7.33
N VAL A 179 -16.36 -2.28 -7.16
CA VAL A 179 -16.69 -3.26 -8.21
C VAL A 179 -18.15 -3.15 -8.65
N LEU A 180 -19.09 -2.93 -7.73
CA LEU A 180 -20.50 -2.76 -8.07
C LEU A 180 -20.73 -1.49 -8.91
N VAL A 181 -20.15 -0.37 -8.51
CA VAL A 181 -20.24 0.89 -9.28
C VAL A 181 -19.59 0.74 -10.65
N LEU A 182 -18.42 0.09 -10.72
CA LEU A 182 -17.73 -0.18 -11.98
C LEU A 182 -18.56 -1.06 -12.92
N ASN A 183 -19.19 -2.13 -12.40
CA ASN A 183 -20.08 -2.99 -13.16
C ASN A 183 -21.35 -2.24 -13.61
N TRP A 184 -21.91 -1.38 -12.76
CA TRP A 184 -23.06 -0.55 -13.12
C TRP A 184 -22.75 0.43 -14.26
N LEU A 185 -21.50 0.90 -14.34
CA LEU A 185 -21.00 1.74 -15.43
C LEU A 185 -20.67 0.94 -16.71
N GLY A 186 -20.86 -0.38 -16.74
CA GLY A 186 -20.64 -1.21 -17.93
C GLY A 186 -19.50 -2.23 -17.80
N GLY A 187 -18.79 -2.25 -16.66
CA GLY A 187 -17.78 -3.28 -16.35
C GLY A 187 -16.40 -3.03 -16.96
N ILE A 188 -15.63 -4.11 -17.13
CA ILE A 188 -14.24 -4.11 -17.62
C ILE A 188 -14.09 -4.72 -19.02
N GLY A 189 -15.20 -5.07 -19.68
CA GLY A 189 -15.20 -5.75 -20.99
C GLY A 189 -14.88 -4.81 -22.16
N GLU A 190 -14.52 -5.39 -23.30
CA GLU A 190 -14.26 -4.65 -24.53
C GLU A 190 -15.52 -3.87 -24.97
N GLY A 191 -15.37 -2.56 -25.23
CA GLY A 191 -16.50 -1.67 -25.56
C GLY A 191 -17.30 -1.15 -24.36
N SER A 192 -16.91 -1.47 -23.12
CA SER A 192 -17.56 -0.90 -21.94
C SER A 192 -17.15 0.57 -21.71
N TYR A 193 -18.10 1.36 -21.21
CA TYR A 193 -17.93 2.80 -20.97
C TYR A 193 -16.64 3.16 -20.19
N PRO A 194 -16.20 2.41 -19.15
CA PRO A 194 -14.99 2.75 -18.39
C PRO A 194 -13.67 2.56 -19.16
N VAL A 195 -13.67 1.77 -20.25
CA VAL A 195 -12.48 1.50 -21.07
C VAL A 195 -12.64 1.94 -22.52
N ASP A 196 -13.74 2.60 -22.89
CA ASP A 196 -13.96 3.08 -24.26
C ASP A 196 -13.01 4.24 -24.60
N ARG A 197 -13.04 5.33 -23.82
CA ARG A 197 -12.23 6.53 -24.04
C ARG A 197 -11.47 6.94 -22.79
N VAL A 198 -10.40 7.72 -22.98
CA VAL A 198 -9.63 8.29 -21.85
C VAL A 198 -10.52 9.15 -20.94
N VAL A 199 -11.44 9.92 -21.51
CA VAL A 199 -12.36 10.78 -20.74
C VAL A 199 -13.33 9.96 -19.88
N THR A 200 -13.86 8.86 -20.42
CA THR A 200 -14.80 7.99 -19.69
C THR A 200 -14.07 7.14 -18.65
N ALA A 201 -12.82 6.75 -18.91
CA ALA A 201 -11.93 6.13 -17.93
C ALA A 201 -11.63 7.06 -16.74
N LEU A 202 -11.35 8.34 -17.00
CA LEU A 202 -11.15 9.32 -15.93
C LEU A 202 -12.43 9.57 -15.14
N ALA A 203 -13.56 9.78 -15.81
CA ALA A 203 -14.85 10.04 -15.15
C ALA A 203 -15.29 8.85 -14.28
N SER A 204 -15.18 7.62 -14.81
CA SER A 204 -15.47 6.40 -14.04
C SER A 204 -14.48 6.20 -12.89
N GLY A 205 -13.20 6.51 -13.10
CA GLY A 205 -12.18 6.52 -12.06
C GLY A 205 -12.49 7.45 -10.90
N PHE A 206 -12.94 8.68 -11.18
CA PHE A 206 -13.38 9.63 -10.14
C PHE A 206 -14.63 9.15 -9.43
N ALA A 207 -15.65 8.67 -10.15
CA ALA A 207 -16.91 8.22 -9.54
C ALA A 207 -16.70 7.00 -8.62
N VAL A 208 -16.01 5.97 -9.12
CA VAL A 208 -15.68 4.76 -8.36
C VAL A 208 -14.73 5.09 -7.21
N GLY A 209 -13.69 5.88 -7.47
CA GLY A 209 -12.73 6.26 -6.43
C GLY A 209 -13.37 7.06 -5.30
N PHE A 210 -14.31 7.96 -5.62
CA PHE A 210 -15.07 8.70 -4.62
C PHE A 210 -16.01 7.79 -3.83
N ALA A 211 -16.73 6.88 -4.48
CA ALA A 211 -17.61 5.92 -3.80
C ALA A 211 -16.83 4.99 -2.84
N MET A 212 -15.68 4.49 -3.28
CA MET A 212 -14.78 3.67 -2.47
C MET A 212 -14.25 4.45 -1.28
N LEU A 213 -13.69 5.64 -1.51
CA LEU A 213 -13.13 6.48 -0.45
C LEU A 213 -14.20 6.85 0.58
N PHE A 214 -15.40 7.22 0.13
CA PHE A 214 -16.51 7.58 1.01
C PHE A 214 -16.95 6.39 1.88
N THR A 215 -17.07 5.20 1.27
CA THR A 215 -17.42 3.97 2.01
C THR A 215 -16.34 3.62 3.04
N TYR A 216 -15.06 3.66 2.64
CA TYR A 216 -13.95 3.36 3.52
C TYR A 216 -13.87 4.33 4.70
N LEU A 217 -13.95 5.64 4.46
CA LEU A 217 -13.94 6.65 5.51
C LEU A 217 -15.18 6.53 6.42
N GLY A 218 -16.36 6.24 5.85
CA GLY A 218 -17.58 5.99 6.61
C GLY A 218 -17.45 4.78 7.55
N LEU A 219 -16.88 3.68 7.07
CA LEU A 219 -16.65 2.47 7.88
C LEU A 219 -15.60 2.72 8.97
N LEU A 220 -14.51 3.42 8.66
CA LEU A 220 -13.49 3.77 9.66
C LEU A 220 -14.04 4.73 10.72
N TRP A 221 -14.94 5.64 10.33
CA TRP A 221 -15.65 6.51 11.27
C TRP A 221 -16.59 5.70 12.18
N LEU A 222 -17.34 4.74 11.61
CA LEU A 222 -18.22 3.84 12.37
C LEU A 222 -17.43 2.96 13.35
N PHE A 223 -16.28 2.44 12.94
CA PHE A 223 -15.37 1.67 13.79
C PHE A 223 -14.58 2.53 14.78
N LYS A 224 -14.80 3.85 14.81
CA LYS A 224 -14.17 4.83 15.73
C LYS A 224 -12.65 4.70 15.77
N VAL A 225 -12.05 4.52 14.60
CA VAL A 225 -10.62 4.23 14.47
C VAL A 225 -9.81 5.50 14.78
N PRO A 226 -8.99 5.53 15.85
CA PRO A 226 -8.28 6.73 16.27
C PRO A 226 -7.30 7.26 15.21
N GLU A 227 -6.81 6.38 14.33
CA GLU A 227 -5.88 6.70 13.26
C GLU A 227 -6.49 7.63 12.19
N LEU A 228 -7.82 7.64 12.03
CA LEU A 228 -8.50 8.57 11.11
C LEU A 228 -8.36 10.02 11.58
N ARG A 229 -8.34 10.26 12.90
CA ARG A 229 -8.12 11.60 13.48
C ARG A 229 -6.71 12.11 13.24
N GLU A 230 -5.73 11.20 13.21
CA GLU A 230 -4.33 11.56 12.96
C GLU A 230 -4.13 11.96 11.49
N VAL A 231 -4.74 11.24 10.55
CA VAL A 231 -4.76 11.62 9.13
C VAL A 231 -5.44 12.99 8.95
N SER A 232 -6.61 13.21 9.56
CA SER A 232 -7.30 14.50 9.45
C SER A 232 -6.49 15.64 10.05
N LYS A 233 -5.85 15.43 11.21
CA LYS A 233 -5.00 16.44 11.86
C LYS A 233 -3.84 16.84 10.96
N GLN A 234 -3.21 15.88 10.29
CA GLN A 234 -2.11 16.15 9.36
C GLN A 234 -2.57 16.88 8.09
N LEU A 235 -3.76 16.55 7.57
CA LEU A 235 -4.36 17.31 6.46
C LEU A 235 -4.66 18.74 6.88
N THR A 236 -5.26 18.96 8.05
CA THR A 236 -5.57 20.32 8.56
C THR A 236 -4.30 21.14 8.83
N ILE A 237 -3.22 20.54 9.35
CA ILE A 237 -1.94 21.25 9.53
C ILE A 237 -1.34 21.66 8.19
N ARG A 238 -1.50 20.83 7.14
CA ARG A 238 -0.94 21.11 5.82
C ARG A 238 -1.76 22.14 5.05
N PHE A 239 -3.08 22.06 5.07
CA PHE A 239 -3.97 23.00 4.39
C PHE A 239 -4.22 24.30 5.20
N GLY A 240 -4.12 24.25 6.53
CA GLY A 240 -4.19 25.43 7.39
C GLY A 240 -2.94 26.32 7.34
N ARG A 241 -1.83 25.82 6.79
CA ARG A 241 -0.60 26.61 6.57
C ARG A 241 -0.62 27.47 5.31
N ASN A 242 -1.62 27.30 4.43
CA ASN A 242 -1.82 28.13 3.23
C ASN A 242 -2.87 29.23 3.41
N SER A 243 -3.33 29.48 4.65
CA SER A 243 -4.33 30.52 4.96
C SER A 243 -3.79 31.60 5.91
N LYS A 244 -2.52 31.99 5.75
CA LYS A 244 -1.96 33.23 6.31
C LYS A 244 -1.02 33.87 5.32
#